data_AF-A0A520IAG8-F1
#
_entry.id   AF-A0A520IAG8-F1
#
_cell.length_a   1.000
_cell.length_b   1.000
_cell.length_c   1.000
_cell.angle_alpha   90.00
_cell.angle_beta   90.00
_cell.angle_gamma   90.00
#
_symmetry.space_group_name_H-M   'P 1'
#
loop_
_entity.id
_entity.type
_entity.pdbx_description
1 polymer ?
#
loop_
_entity_poly.entity_id
_entity_poly.type
_entity_poly.pdbx_seq_one_letter_code
_entity_poly.pdbx_strand_id
1 'polypeptide(L)'
;YGEIARLLSLSEAEQKKIFTINKLNNQEGRGRFKEVYIKRGSVGEVYGIELSIYQYLVYTTEKPEKNAVETYALHFGDYPKALDAFVSHMQTSGLSLSAFVAEVNRSGIYPFST
;
A
#
# COMPACT_ATOMS: atom_id res chain seq x y z
N TYR A 1 -21.97 -6.84 -16.15
CA TYR A 1 -20.88 -5.96 -16.63
C TYR A 1 -21.36 -4.84 -17.54
N GLY A 2 -22.20 -5.10 -18.55
CA GLY A 2 -22.64 -4.07 -19.51
C GLY A 2 -23.32 -2.84 -18.87
N GLU A 3 -24.15 -3.01 -17.84
CA GLU A 3 -24.80 -1.88 -17.16
C GLU A 3 -23.80 -0.98 -16.42
N ILE A 4 -22.83 -1.57 -15.72
CA ILE A 4 -21.76 -0.86 -15.02
C ILE A 4 -20.86 -0.13 -16.05
N ALA A 5 -20.51 -0.81 -17.14
CA ALA A 5 -19.72 -0.19 -18.21
C ALA A 5 -20.46 0.99 -18.84
N ARG A 6 -21.76 0.86 -19.09
CA ARG A 6 -22.59 1.97 -19.60
C ARG A 6 -22.67 3.13 -18.61
N LEU A 7 -22.89 2.84 -17.33
CA LEU A 7 -22.94 3.85 -16.27
C LEU A 7 -21.62 4.64 -16.18
N LEU A 8 -20.48 3.95 -16.25
CA LEU A 8 -19.15 4.53 -16.20
C LEU A 8 -18.65 5.03 -17.58
N SER A 9 -19.52 4.98 -18.61
CA SER A 9 -19.19 5.35 -19.98
C SER A 9 -17.92 4.69 -20.52
N LEU A 10 -17.74 3.39 -20.25
CA LEU A 10 -16.56 2.60 -20.64
C LEU A 10 -16.80 1.88 -21.97
N SER A 11 -15.95 2.15 -22.96
CA SER A 11 -15.87 1.39 -24.20
C SER A 11 -15.34 -0.03 -23.96
N GLU A 12 -15.51 -0.92 -24.94
CA GLU A 12 -14.92 -2.27 -24.87
C GLU A 12 -13.39 -2.24 -24.77
N ALA A 13 -12.74 -1.27 -25.43
CA ALA A 13 -11.30 -1.09 -25.35
C ALA A 13 -10.85 -0.73 -23.92
N GLU A 14 -11.57 0.18 -23.26
CA GLU A 14 -11.29 0.56 -21.87
C GLU A 14 -11.53 -0.60 -20.90
N GLN A 15 -12.60 -1.38 -21.11
CA GLN A 15 -12.85 -2.59 -20.31
C GLN A 15 -11.70 -3.60 -20.44
N LYS A 16 -11.21 -3.82 -21.67
CA LYS A 16 -10.04 -4.69 -21.91
C LYS A 16 -8.81 -4.21 -21.16
N LYS A 17 -8.52 -2.89 -21.16
CA LYS A 17 -7.43 -2.30 -20.36
C LYS A 17 -7.62 -2.53 -18.87
N ILE A 18 -8.82 -2.27 -18.33
CA ILE A 18 -9.11 -2.50 -16.91
C ILE A 18 -8.87 -3.97 -16.53
N PHE A 19 -9.24 -4.91 -17.40
CA PHE A 19 -9.05 -6.33 -17.17
C PHE A 19 -7.60 -6.81 -17.28
N THR A 20 -6.64 -5.95 -17.66
CA THR A 20 -5.21 -6.28 -17.59
C THR A 20 -4.57 -5.94 -16.24
N ILE A 21 -5.25 -5.15 -15.40
CA ILE A 21 -4.76 -4.76 -14.07
C ILE A 21 -4.41 -6.01 -13.24
N ASN A 22 -3.24 -5.98 -12.61
CA ASN A 22 -2.60 -7.02 -11.81
C ASN A 22 -2.32 -8.35 -12.56
N LYS A 23 -2.39 -8.38 -13.90
CA LYS A 23 -2.07 -9.58 -14.69
C LYS A 23 -0.66 -9.59 -15.27
N LEU A 24 0.03 -8.46 -15.24
CA LEU A 24 1.40 -8.36 -15.73
C LEU A 24 2.38 -8.67 -14.61
N ASN A 25 3.46 -9.38 -14.94
CA ASN A 25 4.56 -9.60 -14.00
C ASN A 25 5.53 -8.42 -14.07
N ASN A 26 5.19 -7.31 -13.39
CA ASN A 26 5.94 -6.05 -13.43
C ASN A 26 6.34 -5.53 -12.04
N GLN A 27 6.33 -6.39 -11.03
CA GLN A 27 6.56 -6.00 -9.62
C GLN A 27 7.99 -6.23 -9.14
N GLU A 28 8.82 -6.94 -9.93
CA GLU A 28 10.20 -7.23 -9.56
C GLU A 28 11.03 -5.94 -9.41
N GLY A 29 11.77 -5.83 -8.30
CA GLY A 29 12.63 -4.68 -8.00
C GLY A 29 11.89 -3.38 -7.63
N ARG A 30 10.55 -3.39 -7.55
CA ARG A 30 9.75 -2.22 -7.17
C ARG A 30 9.40 -2.24 -5.69
N GLY A 31 9.11 -1.05 -5.15
CA GLY A 31 8.45 -0.91 -3.85
C GLY A 31 7.00 -1.40 -3.89
N ARG A 32 6.17 -0.91 -2.98
CA ARG A 32 4.74 -1.23 -2.99
C ARG A 32 4.10 -0.68 -4.28
N PHE A 33 3.86 -1.58 -5.22
CA PHE A 33 3.34 -1.28 -6.56
C PHE A 33 1.86 -1.64 -6.65
N LYS A 34 1.08 -0.74 -7.24
CA LYS A 34 -0.34 -0.97 -7.56
C LYS A 34 -0.64 -0.47 -8.96
N GLU A 35 -1.66 -1.05 -9.59
CA GLU A 35 -2.16 -0.59 -10.88
C GLU A 35 -3.56 -0.02 -10.72
N VAL A 36 -3.82 1.14 -11.33
CA VAL A 36 -5.10 1.84 -11.29
C VAL A 36 -5.51 2.28 -12.68
N TYR A 37 -6.81 2.21 -12.97
CA TYR A 37 -7.37 2.80 -14.18
C TYR A 37 -7.83 4.23 -13.89
N ILE A 38 -7.38 5.20 -14.69
CA ILE A 38 -7.80 6.59 -14.57
C ILE A 38 -8.33 7.08 -15.92
N LYS A 39 -9.59 7.53 -15.92
CA LYS A 39 -10.24 8.17 -17.07
C LYS A 39 -10.37 9.67 -16.85
N ARG A 40 -9.87 10.47 -17.81
CA ARG A 40 -10.00 11.93 -17.86
C ARG A 40 -10.70 12.31 -19.16
N GLY A 41 -11.99 12.61 -19.07
CA GLY A 41 -12.83 12.87 -20.24
C GLY A 41 -12.91 11.65 -21.16
N SER A 42 -12.46 11.80 -22.41
CA SER A 42 -12.46 10.73 -23.41
C SER A 42 -11.25 9.79 -23.35
N VAL A 43 -10.22 10.11 -22.56
CA VAL A 43 -8.97 9.35 -22.51
C VAL A 43 -8.88 8.59 -21.19
N GLY A 44 -8.60 7.28 -21.26
CA GLY A 44 -8.39 6.45 -20.09
C GLY A 44 -7.32 5.39 -20.30
N GLU A 45 -6.45 5.27 -19.29
CA GLU A 45 -5.29 4.39 -19.30
C GLU A 45 -5.11 3.71 -17.93
N VAL A 46 -4.35 2.63 -17.93
CA VAL A 46 -3.86 1.95 -16.73
C VAL A 46 -2.51 2.54 -16.36
N TYR A 47 -2.36 2.94 -15.10
CA TYR A 47 -1.14 3.50 -14.55
C TYR A 47 -0.63 2.60 -13.43
N GLY A 48 0.69 2.36 -13.42
CA GLY A 48 1.39 1.82 -12.27
C GLY A 48 1.72 2.94 -11.29
N ILE A 49 1.44 2.74 -10.01
CA ILE A 49 1.74 3.68 -8.93
C ILE A 49 2.71 3.03 -7.95
N GLU A 50 3.73 3.79 -7.58
CA GLU A 50 4.69 3.45 -6.53
C GLU A 50 4.59 4.53 -5.47
N LEU A 51 4.12 4.15 -4.28
CA LEU A 51 3.95 5.09 -3.18
C LEU A 51 5.12 4.99 -2.21
N SER A 52 5.51 6.13 -1.66
CA SER A 52 6.40 6.17 -0.50
C SER A 52 5.79 5.34 0.63
N ILE A 53 6.62 4.55 1.31
CA ILE A 53 6.19 3.77 2.48
C ILE A 53 5.57 4.67 3.56
N TYR A 54 6.07 5.89 3.72
CA TYR A 54 5.54 6.88 4.65
C TYR A 54 4.11 7.27 4.27
N GLN A 55 3.88 7.68 3.02
CA GLN A 55 2.55 8.06 2.55
C GLN A 55 1.57 6.89 2.66
N TYR A 56 2.04 5.69 2.34
CA TYR A 56 1.25 4.48 2.46
C TYR A 56 0.81 4.22 3.91
N LEU A 57 1.73 4.28 4.88
CA LEU A 57 1.44 4.01 6.29
C LEU A 57 0.58 5.09 6.95
N VAL A 58 0.76 6.36 6.58
CA VAL A 58 -0.08 7.47 7.07
C VAL A 58 -1.56 7.25 6.73
N TYR A 59 -1.84 6.73 5.53
CA TYR A 59 -3.19 6.58 4.99
C TYR A 59 -3.67 5.13 4.90
N THR A 60 -2.97 4.19 5.53
CA THR A 60 -3.37 2.78 5.44
C THR A 60 -4.73 2.56 6.10
N THR A 61 -5.59 1.86 5.38
CA THR A 61 -6.87 1.34 5.91
C THR A 61 -6.76 -0.10 6.38
N GLU A 62 -5.59 -0.74 6.20
CA GLU A 62 -5.37 -2.12 6.59
C GLU A 62 -5.22 -2.19 8.12
N LYS A 63 -6.20 -2.80 8.79
CA LYS A 63 -6.24 -2.94 10.25
C LYS A 63 -4.91 -3.40 10.89
N PRO A 64 -4.23 -4.45 10.43
CA PRO A 64 -2.98 -4.89 11.07
C PRO A 64 -1.88 -3.83 10.98
N GLU A 65 -1.76 -3.13 9.85
CA GLU A 65 -0.76 -2.09 9.66
C GLU A 65 -1.08 -0.87 10.53
N LYS A 66 -2.37 -0.47 10.57
CA LYS A 66 -2.85 0.62 11.42
C LYS A 66 -2.53 0.35 12.90
N ASN A 67 -2.84 -0.84 13.40
CA ASN A 67 -2.55 -1.22 14.79
C ASN A 67 -1.05 -1.15 15.12
N ALA A 68 -0.20 -1.58 14.18
CA ALA A 68 1.25 -1.56 14.38
C ALA A 68 1.80 -0.12 14.39
N VAL A 69 1.32 0.75 13.50
CA VAL A 69 1.68 2.18 13.49
C VAL A 69 1.15 2.88 14.76
N GLU A 70 -0.06 2.57 15.21
CA GLU A 70 -0.62 3.10 16.45
C GLU A 70 0.19 2.68 17.68
N THR A 71 0.71 1.44 17.70
CA THR A 71 1.63 0.97 18.76
C THR A 71 2.86 1.87 18.85
N TYR A 72 3.47 2.23 17.72
CA TYR A 72 4.59 3.17 17.67
C TYR A 72 4.14 4.58 18.07
N ALA A 73 3.01 5.08 17.56
CA ALA A 73 2.50 6.41 17.88
C ALA A 73 2.26 6.60 19.38
N LEU A 74 1.71 5.59 20.05
CA LEU A 74 1.49 5.60 21.50
C LEU A 74 2.80 5.61 22.29
N HIS A 75 3.83 4.91 21.81
CA HIS A 75 5.13 4.86 22.49
C HIS A 75 5.94 6.14 22.34
N PHE A 76 6.00 6.71 21.14
CA PHE A 76 6.80 7.91 20.87
C PHE A 76 6.05 9.21 21.19
N GLY A 77 4.72 9.18 21.30
CA GLY A 77 3.87 10.34 21.60
C GLY A 77 3.79 11.39 20.48
N ASP A 78 4.49 11.16 19.37
CA ASP A 78 4.56 12.04 18.20
C ASP A 78 4.47 11.18 16.93
N TYR A 79 3.46 11.43 16.11
CA TYR A 79 3.14 10.57 14.97
C TYR A 79 4.22 10.59 13.87
N PRO A 80 4.77 11.77 13.46
CA PRO A 80 5.92 11.81 12.56
C PRO A 80 7.13 11.01 13.07
N LYS A 81 7.56 11.22 14.32
CA LYS A 81 8.69 10.47 14.92
C LYS A 81 8.40 8.97 15.01
N ALA A 82 7.17 8.60 15.33
CA ALA A 82 6.74 7.20 15.36
C ALA A 82 6.87 6.54 13.99
N LEU A 83 6.49 7.23 12.91
CA LEU A 83 6.65 6.73 11.54
C LEU A 83 8.12 6.61 11.13
N ASP A 84 8.95 7.61 11.47
CA ASP A 84 10.40 7.55 11.21
C ASP A 84 11.03 6.34 11.91
N ALA A 85 10.71 6.13 13.19
CA ALA A 85 11.17 4.98 13.95
C ALA A 85 10.64 3.66 13.36
N PHE A 86 9.36 3.59 13.01
CA PHE A 86 8.73 2.41 12.42
C PHE A 86 9.44 1.99 11.13
N VAL A 87 9.62 2.94 10.20
CA VAL A 87 10.26 2.68 8.90
C VAL A 87 11.73 2.30 9.09
N SER A 88 12.46 3.02 9.96
CA SER A 88 13.86 2.71 10.25
C SER A 88 14.03 1.32 10.87
N HIS A 89 13.17 0.96 11.83
CA HIS A 89 13.20 -0.37 12.47
C HIS A 89 12.83 -1.48 11.48
N MET A 90 11.82 -1.26 10.63
CA MET A 90 11.46 -2.20 9.57
C MET A 90 12.64 -2.45 8.64
N GLN A 91 13.28 -1.39 8.14
CA GLN A 91 14.45 -1.49 7.26
C GLN A 91 15.62 -2.20 7.95
N THR A 92 15.89 -1.88 9.21
CA THR A 92 16.97 -2.50 9.99
C THR A 92 16.69 -3.98 10.27
N SER A 93 15.43 -4.36 10.46
CA SER A 93 15.03 -5.76 10.69
C SER A 93 15.18 -6.65 9.45
N GLY A 94 15.22 -6.07 8.24
CA GLY A 94 15.21 -6.81 6.98
C GLY A 94 13.90 -7.54 6.65
N LEU A 95 12.86 -7.40 7.49
CA LEU A 95 11.56 -8.00 7.26
C LEU A 95 10.76 -7.24 6.19
N SER A 96 9.91 -7.97 5.45
CA SER A 96 8.89 -7.32 4.63
C SER A 96 7.90 -6.56 5.52
N LEU A 97 7.19 -5.58 4.97
CA LEU A 97 6.20 -4.81 5.72
C LEU A 97 5.18 -5.72 6.43
N SER A 98 4.65 -6.73 5.74
CA SER A 98 3.65 -7.63 6.33
C SER A 98 4.23 -8.46 7.48
N ALA A 99 5.46 -8.95 7.34
CA ALA A 99 6.14 -9.71 8.40
C ALA A 99 6.49 -8.82 9.60
N PHE A 100 7.00 -7.62 9.35
CA PHE A 100 7.31 -6.64 10.40
C PHE A 100 6.05 -6.21 11.16
N VAL A 101 4.96 -5.90 10.46
CA VAL A 101 3.66 -5.56 11.06
C VAL A 101 3.13 -6.71 11.91
N ALA A 102 3.21 -7.96 11.43
CA ALA A 102 2.78 -9.12 12.20
C ALA A 102 3.59 -9.25 13.50
N GLU A 103 4.89 -9.01 13.43
CA GLU A 103 5.79 -9.10 14.57
C GLU A 103 5.59 -7.96 15.57
N VAL A 104 5.37 -6.73 15.09
CA VAL A 104 5.03 -5.58 15.95
C VAL A 104 3.73 -5.85 16.70
N ASN A 105 2.71 -6.35 16.01
CA ASN A 105 1.42 -6.67 16.65
C ASN A 105 1.51 -7.83 17.65
N ARG A 106 2.54 -8.69 17.55
CA ARG A 106 2.76 -9.84 18.44
C ARG A 106 3.62 -9.48 19.65
N SER A 107 4.71 -8.74 19.42
CA SER A 107 5.81 -8.57 20.37
C SER A 107 6.05 -7.11 20.78
N GLY A 108 5.33 -6.16 20.18
CA GLY A 108 5.47 -4.72 20.46
C GLY A 108 6.51 -4.04 19.59
N ILE A 109 7.32 -3.15 20.16
CA ILE A 109 8.25 -2.30 19.38
C ILE A 109 9.59 -3.01 19.22
N TYR A 110 10.21 -2.87 18.05
CA TYR A 110 11.54 -3.41 17.75
C TYR A 110 12.62 -2.73 18.63
N PRO A 111 13.70 -3.44 19.06
CA PRO A 111 14.05 -4.82 18.71
C PRO A 111 13.17 -5.85 19.42
N PHE A 112 12.73 -6.85 18.67
CA PHE A 112 11.93 -7.94 19.21
C PHE A 112 12.83 -8.83 20.07
N SER A 113 12.50 -8.98 21.35
CA SER A 113 13.16 -9.96 22.22
C SER A 113 12.98 -11.37 21.64
N THR A 114 14.05 -12.16 21.62
CA THR A 114 14.05 -13.57 21.20
C THR A 114 13.21 -14.42 22.15
#